data_AF-A0A379U622-F1
#
_entry.id   AF-A0A379U622-F1
#
_cell.length_a   1.000
_cell.length_b   1.000
_cell.length_c   1.000
_cell.angle_alpha   90.00
_cell.angle_beta   90.00
_cell.angle_gamma   90.00
#
_symmetry.space_group_name_H-M   'P 1'
#
loop_
_entity.id
_entity.type
_entity.pdbx_description
1 polymer ?
#
loop_
_entity_poly.entity_id
_entity_poly.type
_entity_poly.pdbx_seq_one_letter_code
_entity_poly.pdbx_strand_id
1 'polypeptide(L)'
;MTPICGYCGGAEQRTAGETESNIEEVRARGGQLYVFADQDAGFVSSDNMHIIEMPHVEEVIAPIFYTVPLQLLAYHVALIKGTDVDQPRNLAKSVTVE
;
A
#
# COMPACT_ATOMS: atom_id res chain seq x y z
N MET A 1 -2.77 -7.92 15.17
CA MET A 1 -2.31 -6.55 14.86
C MET A 1 -2.34 -6.42 13.35
N THR A 2 -3.25 -5.62 12.80
CA THR A 2 -3.48 -5.55 11.35
C THR A 2 -2.69 -4.37 10.80
N PRO A 3 -1.64 -4.59 9.99
CA PRO A 3 -0.91 -3.49 9.37
C PRO A 3 -1.79 -2.82 8.32
N ILE A 4 -1.72 -1.49 8.25
CA ILE A 4 -2.42 -0.72 7.23
C ILE A 4 -1.40 -0.29 6.17
N CYS A 5 -1.79 -0.43 4.91
CA CYS A 5 -0.99 -0.05 3.76
C CYS A 5 -1.68 1.10 3.03
N GLY A 6 -1.03 2.25 2.92
CA GLY A 6 -1.56 3.45 2.26
C GLY A 6 -0.64 3.97 1.16
N TYR A 7 -1.21 4.70 0.20
CA TYR A 7 -0.48 5.50 -0.77
C TYR A 7 -0.75 6.98 -0.50
N CYS A 8 0.28 7.82 -0.56
CA CYS A 8 0.13 9.26 -0.57
C CYS A 8 0.98 9.86 -1.70
N GLY A 9 0.35 10.49 -2.68
CA GLY A 9 1.04 11.28 -3.70
C GLY A 9 0.08 12.18 -4.47
N GLY A 10 0.59 13.32 -4.93
CA GLY A 10 -0.16 14.32 -5.71
C GLY A 10 -1.10 15.18 -4.85
N ALA A 11 -1.10 16.49 -5.10
CA ALA A 11 -1.68 17.53 -4.26
C ALA A 11 -3.22 17.63 -4.33
N GLU A 12 -3.92 16.65 -3.75
CA GLU A 12 -5.34 16.83 -3.38
C GLU A 12 -5.48 16.98 -1.86
N GLN A 13 -5.35 18.22 -1.39
CA GLN A 13 -5.47 18.61 0.03
C GLN A 13 -6.79 18.19 0.70
N ARG A 14 -7.81 17.75 -0.06
CA ARG A 14 -9.07 17.25 0.51
C ARG A 14 -8.95 15.83 1.06
N THR A 15 -8.21 14.95 0.41
CA THR A 15 -8.04 13.54 0.82
C THR A 15 -6.89 13.38 1.81
N ALA A 16 -5.91 14.28 1.77
CA ALA A 16 -4.79 14.31 2.72
C ALA A 16 -5.27 14.43 4.18
N GLY A 17 -6.22 15.33 4.47
CA GLY A 17 -6.72 15.53 5.83
C GLY A 17 -7.47 14.32 6.41
N GLU A 18 -8.28 13.63 5.59
CA GLU A 18 -8.98 12.41 6.02
C GLU A 18 -8.01 11.23 6.18
N THR A 19 -7.01 11.14 5.31
CA THR A 19 -5.98 10.11 5.39
C THR A 19 -5.09 10.32 6.62
N GLU A 20 -4.67 11.55 6.90
CA GLU A 20 -3.92 11.91 8.11
C GLU A 20 -4.71 11.60 9.39
N SER A 21 -6.02 11.90 9.42
CA SER A 21 -6.86 11.59 10.58
C SER A 21 -6.98 10.07 10.81
N ASN A 22 -7.13 9.29 9.74
CA ASN A 22 -7.16 7.83 9.84
C ASN A 22 -5.80 7.25 10.27
N ILE A 23 -4.71 7.84 9.78
CA ILE A 23 -3.34 7.50 10.18
C ILE A 23 -3.11 7.76 11.66
N GLU A 24 -3.51 8.93 12.16
CA GLU A 24 -3.39 9.28 13.58
C GLU A 24 -4.31 8.43 14.47
N GLU A 25 -5.50 8.05 14.01
CA GLU A 25 -6.38 7.12 14.74
C GLU A 25 -5.73 5.75 14.92
N VAL A 26 -5.07 5.24 13.87
CA VAL A 26 -4.39 3.95 13.89
C VAL A 26 -3.13 4.02 14.76
N ARG A 27 -2.41 5.15 14.71
CA ARG A 27 -1.25 5.44 15.56
C ARG A 27 -1.63 5.45 17.03
N ALA A 28 -2.74 6.10 17.40
CA ALA A 28 -3.23 6.19 18.78
C ALA A 28 -3.58 4.81 19.36
N ARG A 29 -3.92 3.84 18.50
CA ARG A 29 -4.20 2.44 18.88
C ARG A 29 -2.96 1.55 18.85
N GLY A 30 -1.78 2.12 18.61
CA GLY A 30 -0.53 1.39 18.48
C GLY A 30 -0.45 0.53 17.22
N GLY A 31 -1.28 0.76 16.21
CA GLY A 31 -1.21 0.05 14.93
C GLY A 31 0.07 0.38 14.17
N GLN A 32 0.58 -0.60 13.40
CA GLN A 32 1.73 -0.39 12.52
C GLN A 32 1.22 0.07 11.14
N LEU A 33 1.76 1.18 10.67
CA LEU A 33 1.42 1.76 9.38
C LEU A 33 2.60 1.62 8.41
N TYR A 34 2.32 1.20 7.19
CA TYR A 34 3.27 1.17 6.08
C TYR A 34 2.73 2.06 4.98
N VAL A 35 3.46 3.10 4.58
CA VAL A 35 3.00 4.08 3.60
C VAL A 35 3.96 4.10 2.41
N PHE A 36 3.43 3.88 1.22
CA PHE A 36 4.13 4.15 -0.02
C PHE A 36 3.96 5.63 -0.34
N ALA A 37 5.05 6.39 -0.30
CA ALA A 37 4.99 7.84 -0.49
C ALA A 37 6.03 8.30 -1.50
N ASP A 38 5.72 9.37 -2.20
CA ASP A 38 6.69 10.09 -3.02
C ASP A 38 7.86 10.57 -2.14
N GLN A 39 9.09 10.35 -2.60
CA GLN A 39 10.31 10.84 -1.96
C GLN A 39 10.25 12.36 -1.69
N ASP A 40 9.55 13.12 -2.53
CA ASP A 40 9.45 14.57 -2.43
C ASP A 40 8.29 15.04 -1.52
N ALA A 41 7.49 14.12 -0.97
CA ALA A 41 6.35 14.45 -0.12
C ALA A 41 6.74 14.85 1.32
N GLY A 42 8.00 14.65 1.72
CA GLY A 42 8.51 15.10 3.03
C GLY A 42 7.96 14.33 4.24
N PHE A 43 7.42 13.13 4.03
CA PHE A 43 7.01 12.26 5.14
C PHE A 43 8.22 11.72 5.91
N VAL A 44 8.10 11.68 7.24
CA VAL A 44 9.16 11.19 8.13
C VAL A 44 8.68 9.92 8.84
N SER A 45 9.48 8.86 8.76
CA SER A 45 9.19 7.62 9.48
C SER A 45 9.18 7.84 11.00
N SER A 46 8.33 7.10 11.70
CA SER A 46 8.25 7.10 13.18
C SER A 46 8.10 5.67 13.69
N ASP A 47 8.15 5.45 15.01
CA ASP A 47 8.15 4.11 15.62
C ASP A 47 6.99 3.20 15.14
N ASN A 48 5.85 3.78 14.78
CA ASN A 48 4.66 3.07 14.31
C ASN A 48 4.29 3.40 12.86
N MET A 49 5.12 4.16 12.14
CA MET A 49 4.89 4.53 10.74
C MET A 49 6.17 4.34 9.91
N HIS A 50 6.11 3.42 8.98
CA HIS A 50 7.20 3.09 8.07
C HIS A 50 6.91 3.68 6.70
N ILE A 51 7.76 4.60 6.25
CA ILE A 51 7.66 5.18 4.91
C ILE A 51 8.51 4.34 3.94
N ILE A 52 7.88 3.91 2.85
CA ILE A 52 8.53 3.26 1.71
C ILE A 52 8.60 4.32 0.62
N GLU A 53 9.78 4.87 0.44
CA GLU A 53 10.05 5.93 -0.55
C GLU A 53 9.90 5.36 -1.97
N MET A 54 9.09 6.05 -2.77
CA MET A 54 8.85 5.75 -4.17
C MET A 54 9.32 6.94 -5.01
N PRO A 55 9.84 6.69 -6.23
CA PRO A 55 10.23 7.78 -7.11
C PRO A 55 9.02 8.62 -7.50
N HIS A 56 9.27 9.91 -7.72
CA HIS A 56 8.25 10.81 -8.25
C HIS A 56 7.75 10.30 -9.60
N VAL A 57 6.42 10.29 -9.77
CA VAL A 57 5.73 9.91 -11.00
C VAL A 57 4.58 10.86 -11.27
N GLU A 58 4.23 11.06 -12.54
CA GLU A 58 3.10 11.93 -12.90
C GLU A 58 1.80 11.38 -12.30
N GLU A 59 0.96 12.27 -11.76
CA GLU A 59 -0.27 11.91 -11.06
C GLU A 59 -1.23 11.06 -11.91
N VAL A 60 -1.25 11.31 -13.23
CA VAL A 60 -2.06 10.55 -14.19
C VAL A 60 -1.67 9.07 -14.30
N ILE A 61 -0.40 8.73 -14.08
CA ILE A 61 0.10 7.34 -14.10
C ILE A 61 0.33 6.76 -12.71
N ALA A 62 0.27 7.58 -11.65
CA ALA A 62 0.50 7.14 -10.28
C ALA A 62 -0.35 5.92 -9.89
N PRO A 63 -1.68 5.86 -10.16
CA PRO A 63 -2.47 4.69 -9.81
C PRO A 63 -1.93 3.39 -10.41
N ILE A 64 -1.41 3.43 -11.64
CA ILE A 64 -0.82 2.27 -12.32
C ILE A 64 0.52 1.94 -11.69
N PHE A 65 1.38 2.94 -11.48
CA PHE A 65 2.71 2.77 -10.94
C PHE A 65 2.70 2.13 -9.54
N TYR A 66 1.82 2.61 -8.66
CA TYR A 66 1.69 2.09 -7.29
C TYR A 66 1.03 0.71 -7.21
N THR A 67 0.47 0.17 -8.31
CA THR A 67 0.01 -1.24 -8.32
C THR A 67 1.18 -2.23 -8.29
N VAL A 68 2.32 -1.88 -8.90
CA VAL A 68 3.50 -2.74 -9.01
C VAL A 68 4.08 -3.13 -7.64
N PRO A 69 4.39 -2.19 -6.72
CA PRO A 69 4.92 -2.56 -5.40
C PRO A 69 3.93 -3.38 -4.57
N LEU A 70 2.61 -3.14 -4.71
CA LEU A 70 1.60 -3.93 -4.02
C LEU A 70 1.51 -5.37 -4.55
N GLN A 71 1.65 -5.57 -5.86
CA GLN A 71 1.75 -6.90 -6.47
C GLN A 71 3.01 -7.64 -5.99
N LEU A 72 4.16 -6.95 -5.93
CA LEU A 72 5.40 -7.51 -5.42
C LEU A 72 5.31 -7.86 -3.93
N LEU A 73 4.65 -7.02 -3.12
CA LEU A 73 4.39 -7.31 -1.71
C LEU A 73 3.60 -8.62 -1.56
N ALA A 74 2.50 -8.77 -2.29
CA ALA A 74 1.69 -9.99 -2.26
C ALA A 74 2.49 -11.21 -2.72
N TYR A 75 3.27 -11.07 -3.79
CA TYR A 75 4.14 -12.12 -4.32
C TYR A 75 5.18 -12.58 -3.29
N HIS A 76 5.90 -11.64 -2.66
CA HIS A 76 6.91 -11.98 -1.65
C HIS A 76 6.29 -12.58 -0.39
N VAL A 77 5.13 -12.11 0.05
CA VAL A 77 4.39 -12.73 1.15
C VAL A 77 3.99 -14.17 0.81
N ALA A 78 3.51 -14.42 -0.42
CA ALA A 78 3.13 -15.75 -0.86
C ALA A 78 4.33 -16.71 -0.93
N LEU A 79 5.49 -16.23 -1.42
CA LEU A 79 6.74 -16.99 -1.40
C LEU A 79 7.18 -17.35 0.03
N ILE A 80 7.19 -16.38 0.95
CA ILE A 80 7.57 -16.60 2.35
C ILE A 80 6.62 -17.59 3.03
N LYS A 81 5.32 -17.52 2.71
CA LYS A 81 4.32 -18.44 3.26
C LYS A 81 4.30 -19.81 2.57
N GLY A 82 5.06 -20.00 1.49
CA GLY A 82 5.08 -21.24 0.70
C GLY A 82 3.73 -21.55 0.03
N THR A 83 2.93 -20.53 -0.25
CA THR A 83 1.65 -20.70 -0.96
C THR A 83 1.87 -20.66 -2.46
N ASP A 84 1.06 -21.43 -3.21
CA ASP A 84 1.10 -21.41 -4.67
C ASP A 84 0.66 -20.03 -5.20
N VAL A 85 1.62 -19.32 -5.80
CA VAL A 85 1.44 -17.99 -6.37
C VAL A 85 0.66 -18.06 -7.69
N ASP A 86 0.94 -19.10 -8.49
CA ASP A 86 0.41 -19.24 -9.84
C ASP A 86 -1.00 -19.84 -9.83
N GLN A 87 -1.30 -20.67 -8.82
CA GLN A 87 -2.61 -21.29 -8.62
C GLN A 87 -3.12 -21.09 -7.19
N PRO A 88 -3.53 -19.86 -6.83
CA PRO A 88 -4.06 -19.59 -5.51
C PRO A 88 -5.35 -20.40 -5.27
N ARG A 89 -5.51 -20.88 -4.03
CA ARG A 89 -6.62 -21.77 -3.67
C ARG A 89 -7.96 -21.09 -3.98
N ASN A 90 -8.89 -21.86 -4.55
CA ASN A 90 -10.27 -21.45 -4.86
C ASN A 90 -10.39 -20.34 -5.94
N LEU A 91 -9.35 -20.12 -6.75
CA LEU A 91 -9.40 -19.17 -7.87
C LEU A 91 -9.21 -19.90 -9.20
N ALA A 92 -9.99 -19.47 -10.20
CA ALA A 92 -9.83 -19.88 -11.59
C ALA A 92 -9.37 -18.66 -12.41
N LYS A 93 -8.53 -18.90 -13.41
CA LYS A 93 -8.02 -17.84 -14.31
C LYS A 93 -9.13 -17.08 -15.03
N SER A 94 -10.24 -17.75 -15.30
CA SER A 94 -11.49 -17.17 -15.77
C SER A 94 -12.63 -18.03 -15.26
N VAL A 95 -13.63 -17.42 -14.65
CA VAL A 95 -14.87 -18.12 -14.29
C VAL A 95 -15.77 -18.08 -15.51
N THR A 96 -15.75 -19.14 -16.31
CA THR A 96 -16.76 -19.36 -17.35
C THR A 96 -17.91 -20.11 -16.71
N VAL A 97 -18.96 -19.38 -16.32
CA VAL A 97 -20.24 -19.97 -15.93
C VAL A 97 -21.15 -19.97 -17.15
N GLU A 98 -21.79 -21.12 -17.40
CA GLU A 98 -23.04 -21.19 -18.16
C GLU A 98 -24.20 -20.70 -17.30
#